data_AF-A0A2U9R4N6-F1
#
_entry.id   AF-A0A2U9R4N6-F1
#
_cell.length_a   1.000
_cell.length_b   1.000
_cell.length_c   1.000
_cell.angle_alpha   90.00
_cell.angle_beta   90.00
_cell.angle_gamma   90.00
#
_symmetry.space_group_name_H-M   'P 1'
#
loop_
_entity.id
_entity.type
_entity.pdbx_description
1 polymer ?
#
loop_
_entity_poly.entity_id
_entity_poly.type
_entity_poly.pdbx_seq_one_letter_code
_entity_poly.pdbx_strand_id
1 'polypeptide(L)'
;MSISSTNESLYLKLVEPFTYLRENTKGKGFRNTLLSCFNLYFNLGDDDLKLVQEVIDILHNSSLLIDDVEDDGVIRRGVPCAHRIFGIGNTINAGNMMYFKAWESLLQLNIPRLSEVYVASMMKLHFGQGLELYWRDNKKCPTEEEYLEMVVCKTGELFKLGVSIMECVSINRGMSLDVHITEGIKKFCDILGMFYQIKNDVDDLVDGDDGIEFAHDLKEGKYSFPIQYCINMKNMKLGIGKKDMSVNERRVIVTQIADAGGIRYSQEYMFRLQGDAQTLLHSMASLSSSAKCDEMVKKLVSIVSKD
;
A
#
# COMPACT_ATOMS: atom_id res chain seq x y z
N MET A 1 -9.85 -16.67 -23.82
CA MET A 1 -9.67 -16.73 -25.30
C MET A 1 -8.29 -17.31 -25.58
N SER A 2 -8.13 -18.29 -26.48
CA SER A 2 -6.77 -18.74 -26.85
C SER A 2 -6.12 -17.66 -27.70
N ILE A 3 -5.10 -17.03 -27.14
CA ILE A 3 -4.30 -15.98 -27.78
C ILE A 3 -3.35 -16.69 -28.76
N SER A 4 -3.39 -16.36 -30.05
CA SER A 4 -2.42 -16.86 -31.04
C SER A 4 -1.00 -16.39 -30.67
N SER A 5 0.06 -17.05 -31.17
CA SER A 5 1.46 -16.64 -30.89
C SER A 5 1.76 -15.18 -31.28
N THR A 6 1.11 -14.66 -32.32
CA THR A 6 1.16 -13.23 -32.70
C THR A 6 0.49 -12.34 -31.67
N ASN A 7 -0.62 -12.78 -31.07
CA ASN A 7 -1.31 -12.04 -30.02
C ASN A 7 -0.55 -12.07 -28.69
N GLU A 8 0.29 -13.09 -28.45
CA GLU A 8 1.13 -13.17 -27.25
C GLU A 8 2.29 -12.16 -27.29
N SER A 9 2.98 -12.05 -28.43
CA SER A 9 4.00 -11.01 -28.64
C SER A 9 3.42 -9.60 -28.52
N LEU A 10 2.20 -9.38 -29.02
CA LEU A 10 1.52 -8.10 -28.89
C LEU A 10 1.10 -7.83 -27.44
N TYR A 11 0.58 -8.84 -26.74
CA TYR A 11 0.21 -8.72 -25.32
C TYR A 11 1.41 -8.26 -24.48
N LEU A 12 2.58 -8.87 -24.67
CA LEU A 12 3.80 -8.49 -23.94
C LEU A 12 4.18 -7.02 -24.16
N LYS A 13 4.02 -6.49 -25.38
CA LYS A 13 4.24 -5.06 -25.66
C LYS A 13 3.21 -4.16 -24.96
N LEU A 14 1.96 -4.60 -24.86
CA LEU A 14 0.90 -3.83 -24.21
C LEU A 14 1.07 -3.75 -22.68
N VAL A 15 1.71 -4.75 -22.06
CA VAL A 15 2.03 -4.76 -20.62
C VAL A 15 3.45 -4.29 -20.30
N GLU A 16 4.21 -3.85 -21.29
CA GLU A 16 5.61 -3.45 -21.11
C GLU A 16 5.81 -2.38 -20.00
N PRO A 17 4.94 -1.37 -19.83
CA PRO A 17 5.04 -0.44 -18.71
C PRO A 17 4.99 -1.13 -17.33
N PHE A 18 4.12 -2.14 -17.19
CA PHE A 18 3.95 -2.90 -15.96
C PHE A 18 5.17 -3.81 -15.71
N THR A 19 5.65 -4.54 -16.73
CA THR A 19 6.82 -5.41 -16.58
C THR A 19 8.07 -4.60 -16.28
N TYR A 20 8.25 -3.45 -16.94
CA TYR A 20 9.33 -2.52 -16.65
C TYR A 20 9.34 -2.11 -15.18
N LEU A 21 8.19 -1.67 -14.63
CA LEU A 21 8.10 -1.29 -13.22
C LEU A 21 8.43 -2.49 -12.32
N ARG A 22 7.82 -3.65 -12.57
CA ARG A 22 8.00 -4.87 -11.74
C ARG A 22 9.45 -5.36 -11.71
N GLU A 23 10.18 -5.23 -12.82
CA GLU A 23 11.57 -5.69 -12.94
C GLU A 23 12.58 -4.71 -12.32
N ASN A 24 12.37 -3.41 -12.51
CA ASN A 24 13.34 -2.38 -12.11
C ASN A 24 13.11 -1.84 -10.70
N THR A 25 11.93 -2.04 -10.13
CA THR A 25 11.57 -1.48 -8.82
C THR A 25 11.33 -2.57 -7.78
N LYS A 26 11.97 -3.75 -7.88
CA LYS A 26 11.72 -4.87 -6.95
C LYS A 26 11.90 -4.47 -5.48
N GLY A 27 10.84 -4.63 -4.69
CA GLY A 27 10.89 -4.44 -3.24
C GLY A 27 11.47 -5.67 -2.51
N LYS A 28 11.62 -5.56 -1.18
CA LYS A 28 12.14 -6.65 -0.31
C LYS A 28 11.17 -7.85 -0.12
N GLY A 29 10.14 -7.98 -0.94
CA GLY A 29 9.17 -9.10 -0.86
C GLY A 29 8.29 -9.11 0.40
N PHE A 30 8.21 -7.99 1.13
CA PHE A 30 7.53 -7.89 2.43
C PHE A 30 6.07 -8.40 2.42
N ARG A 31 5.29 -8.04 1.40
CA ARG A 31 3.89 -8.49 1.24
C ARG A 31 3.76 -10.00 1.15
N ASN A 32 4.63 -10.66 0.39
CA ASN A 32 4.62 -12.12 0.25
C ASN A 32 5.02 -12.80 1.57
N THR A 33 5.96 -12.22 2.32
CA THR A 33 6.31 -12.68 3.67
C THR A 33 5.11 -12.58 4.61
N LEU A 34 4.37 -11.48 4.59
CA LEU A 34 3.16 -11.32 5.41
C LEU A 34 2.07 -12.33 5.03
N LEU A 35 1.76 -12.47 3.73
CA LEU A 35 0.78 -13.46 3.25
C LEU A 35 1.18 -14.89 3.66
N SER A 36 2.48 -15.22 3.62
CA SER A 36 2.99 -16.50 4.10
C SER A 36 2.81 -16.68 5.61
N CYS A 37 2.97 -15.61 6.40
CA CYS A 37 2.71 -15.65 7.84
C CYS A 37 1.22 -15.86 8.12
N PHE A 38 0.34 -15.12 7.45
CA PHE A 38 -1.12 -15.31 7.57
C PHE A 38 -1.52 -16.73 7.15
N ASN A 39 -0.83 -17.32 6.15
CA ASN A 39 -1.15 -18.67 5.69
C ASN A 39 -0.89 -19.75 6.73
N LEU A 40 -0.11 -19.49 7.78
CA LEU A 40 -0.01 -20.41 8.90
C LEU A 40 -1.39 -20.65 9.52
N TYR A 41 -2.23 -19.61 9.63
CA TYR A 41 -3.59 -19.71 10.13
C TYR A 41 -4.58 -20.16 9.06
N PHE A 42 -4.57 -19.52 7.88
CA PHE A 42 -5.52 -19.80 6.80
C PHE A 42 -5.29 -21.12 6.08
N ASN A 43 -4.07 -21.67 6.12
CA ASN A 43 -3.72 -23.01 5.66
C ASN A 43 -4.18 -23.33 4.22
N LEU A 44 -3.95 -22.40 3.28
CA LEU A 44 -4.10 -22.65 1.85
C LEU A 44 -3.01 -23.63 1.38
N GLY A 45 -3.33 -24.42 0.35
CA GLY A 45 -2.32 -25.17 -0.39
C GLY A 45 -1.39 -24.24 -1.19
N ASP A 46 -0.24 -24.76 -1.60
CA ASP A 46 0.82 -23.97 -2.24
C ASP A 46 0.36 -23.22 -3.50
N ASP A 47 -0.47 -23.85 -4.34
CA ASP A 47 -0.97 -23.24 -5.57
C ASP A 47 -1.96 -22.11 -5.29
N ASP A 48 -2.88 -22.32 -4.33
CA ASP A 48 -3.82 -21.28 -3.89
C ASP A 48 -3.04 -20.10 -3.25
N LEU A 49 -2.03 -20.36 -2.42
CA LEU A 49 -1.20 -19.30 -1.82
C LEU A 49 -0.42 -18.50 -2.89
N LYS A 50 0.22 -19.19 -3.84
CA LYS A 50 0.95 -18.53 -4.95
C LYS A 50 0.04 -17.66 -5.78
N LEU A 51 -1.18 -18.13 -6.07
CA LEU A 51 -2.18 -17.34 -6.79
C LEU A 51 -2.53 -16.06 -6.02
N VAL A 52 -2.79 -16.15 -4.71
CA VAL A 52 -3.07 -14.96 -3.87
C VAL A 52 -1.88 -13.99 -3.87
N GLN A 53 -0.66 -14.51 -3.70
CA GLN A 53 0.55 -13.67 -3.73
C GLN A 53 0.73 -12.95 -5.06
N GLU A 54 0.56 -13.65 -6.19
CA GLU A 54 0.66 -13.06 -7.52
C GLU A 54 -0.43 -12.01 -7.76
N VAL A 55 -1.68 -12.27 -7.33
CA VAL A 55 -2.78 -11.31 -7.42
C VAL A 55 -2.44 -10.03 -6.66
N ILE A 56 -2.00 -10.14 -5.41
CA ILE A 56 -1.66 -8.97 -4.59
C ILE A 56 -0.43 -8.23 -5.15
N ASP A 57 0.57 -8.94 -5.68
CA ASP A 57 1.71 -8.32 -6.35
C ASP A 57 1.29 -7.57 -7.62
N ILE A 58 0.41 -8.16 -8.46
CA ILE A 58 -0.12 -7.49 -9.65
C ILE A 58 -0.88 -6.23 -9.25
N LEU A 59 -1.78 -6.30 -8.28
CA LEU A 59 -2.56 -5.14 -7.84
C LEU A 59 -1.66 -4.04 -7.28
N HIS A 60 -0.66 -4.39 -6.47
CA HIS A 60 0.29 -3.43 -5.92
C HIS A 60 1.08 -2.70 -7.03
N ASN A 61 1.68 -3.45 -7.96
CA ASN A 61 2.48 -2.83 -9.03
C ASN A 61 1.59 -2.03 -10.00
N SER A 62 0.35 -2.48 -10.23
CA SER A 62 -0.63 -1.74 -11.04
C SER A 62 -0.98 -0.40 -10.38
N SER A 63 -1.20 -0.39 -9.06
CA SER A 63 -1.50 0.85 -8.34
C SER A 63 -0.33 1.82 -8.35
N LEU A 64 0.91 1.35 -8.17
CA LEU A 64 2.10 2.20 -8.29
C LEU A 64 2.24 2.83 -9.68
N LEU A 65 1.88 2.08 -10.73
CA LEU A 65 1.96 2.53 -12.11
C LEU A 65 0.99 3.71 -12.38
N ILE A 66 -0.22 3.64 -11.80
CA ILE A 66 -1.25 4.68 -11.90
C ILE A 66 -0.91 5.86 -10.98
N ASP A 67 -0.52 5.60 -9.74
CA ASP A 67 -0.08 6.59 -8.75
C ASP A 67 1.04 7.48 -9.31
N ASP A 68 2.07 6.88 -9.93
CA ASP A 68 3.14 7.63 -10.59
C ASP A 68 2.64 8.61 -11.67
N VAL A 69 1.54 8.28 -12.36
CA VAL A 69 0.93 9.16 -13.37
C VAL A 69 0.13 10.27 -12.70
N GLU A 70 -0.68 9.94 -11.69
CA GLU A 70 -1.53 10.89 -10.94
C GLU A 70 -0.72 11.93 -10.18
N ASP A 71 0.50 11.57 -9.80
CA ASP A 71 1.46 12.39 -9.06
C ASP A 71 2.50 13.08 -9.95
N ASP A 72 2.47 12.85 -11.26
CA ASP A 72 3.47 13.37 -12.21
C ASP A 72 4.91 12.98 -11.81
N GLY A 73 5.08 11.77 -11.29
CA GLY A 73 6.35 11.25 -10.78
C GLY A 73 7.48 11.27 -11.82
N VAL A 74 8.70 11.57 -11.39
CA VAL A 74 9.87 11.60 -12.29
C VAL A 74 10.69 10.32 -12.17
N ILE A 75 10.98 9.90 -10.94
CA ILE A 75 11.83 8.76 -10.60
C ILE A 75 11.11 7.90 -9.56
N ARG A 76 11.17 6.57 -9.74
CA ARG A 76 10.77 5.58 -8.75
C ARG A 76 11.93 4.62 -8.50
N ARG A 77 12.43 4.57 -7.26
CA ARG A 77 13.54 3.68 -6.84
C ARG A 77 14.77 3.77 -7.76
N GLY A 78 15.18 5.00 -8.10
CA GLY A 78 16.38 5.26 -8.90
C GLY A 78 16.21 5.11 -10.42
N VAL A 79 15.04 4.73 -10.93
CA VAL A 79 14.77 4.65 -12.37
C VAL A 79 13.61 5.57 -12.79
N PRO A 80 13.54 6.04 -14.05
CA PRO A 80 12.42 6.86 -14.51
C PRO A 80 11.08 6.15 -14.35
N CYS A 81 10.05 6.89 -13.90
CA CYS A 81 8.67 6.38 -13.84
C CYS A 81 8.21 5.91 -15.23
N ALA A 82 7.41 4.84 -15.29
CA ALA A 82 7.06 4.17 -16.54
C ALA A 82 6.42 5.12 -17.58
N HIS A 83 5.56 6.05 -17.15
CA HIS A 83 4.92 7.01 -18.04
C HIS A 83 5.89 8.02 -18.68
N ARG A 84 7.11 8.19 -18.14
CA ARG A 84 8.18 8.99 -18.74
C ARG A 84 8.85 8.27 -19.91
N ILE A 85 8.73 6.95 -19.98
CA ILE A 85 9.34 6.11 -21.03
C ILE A 85 8.29 5.73 -22.08
N PHE A 86 7.15 5.21 -21.63
CA PHE A 86 6.12 4.63 -22.49
C PHE A 86 4.96 5.59 -22.80
N GLY A 87 4.91 6.75 -22.13
CA GLY A 87 3.84 7.73 -22.25
C GLY A 87 2.63 7.44 -21.36
N ILE A 88 1.94 8.51 -20.96
CA ILE A 88 0.80 8.47 -20.02
C ILE A 88 -0.29 7.47 -20.45
N GLY A 89 -0.73 7.53 -21.71
CA GLY A 89 -1.83 6.70 -22.20
C GLY A 89 -1.52 5.19 -22.14
N ASN A 90 -0.31 4.79 -22.52
CA ASN A 90 0.11 3.38 -22.48
C ASN A 90 0.23 2.89 -21.04
N THR A 91 0.78 3.72 -20.15
CA THR A 91 0.92 3.38 -18.73
C THR A 91 -0.42 3.21 -18.05
N ILE A 92 -1.37 4.13 -18.24
CA ILE A 92 -2.74 4.01 -17.69
C ILE A 92 -3.41 2.73 -18.21
N ASN A 93 -3.34 2.48 -19.52
CA ASN A 93 -3.97 1.30 -20.11
C ASN A 93 -3.37 -0.01 -19.57
N ALA A 94 -2.03 -0.09 -19.45
CA ALA A 94 -1.35 -1.25 -18.91
C ALA A 94 -1.73 -1.51 -17.45
N GLY A 95 -1.71 -0.48 -16.60
CA GLY A 95 -2.11 -0.59 -15.18
C GLY A 95 -3.55 -1.06 -15.02
N ASN A 96 -4.49 -0.45 -15.77
CA ASN A 96 -5.90 -0.84 -15.74
C ASN A 96 -6.14 -2.26 -16.22
N MET A 97 -5.46 -2.68 -17.30
CA MET A 97 -5.55 -4.06 -17.79
C MET A 97 -5.07 -5.06 -16.73
N MET A 98 -4.02 -4.72 -15.98
CA MET A 98 -3.47 -5.60 -14.96
C MET A 98 -4.35 -5.72 -13.72
N TYR A 99 -5.16 -4.71 -13.36
CA TYR A 99 -6.26 -4.90 -12.39
C TYR A 99 -7.21 -6.01 -12.85
N PHE A 100 -7.70 -5.95 -14.10
CA PHE A 100 -8.58 -7.00 -14.62
C PHE A 100 -7.88 -8.35 -14.76
N LYS A 101 -6.58 -8.39 -15.05
CA LYS A 101 -5.80 -9.63 -15.08
C LYS A 101 -5.71 -10.31 -13.71
N ALA A 102 -5.53 -9.53 -12.65
CA ALA A 102 -5.58 -10.03 -11.29
C ALA A 102 -6.96 -10.65 -10.97
N TRP A 103 -8.04 -9.97 -11.36
CA TRP A 103 -9.39 -10.50 -11.23
C TRP A 103 -9.62 -11.79 -12.06
N GLU A 104 -9.21 -11.80 -13.33
CA GLU A 104 -9.30 -12.97 -14.20
C GLU A 104 -8.61 -14.21 -13.58
N SER A 105 -7.49 -13.99 -12.88
CA SER A 105 -6.75 -15.07 -12.21
C SER A 105 -7.56 -15.66 -11.04
N LEU A 106 -8.27 -14.83 -10.27
CA LEU A 106 -9.13 -15.28 -9.16
C LEU A 106 -10.39 -16.02 -9.64
N LEU A 107 -10.90 -15.71 -10.84
CA LEU A 107 -12.10 -16.37 -11.38
C LEU A 107 -11.92 -17.89 -11.52
N GLN A 108 -10.68 -18.37 -11.70
CA GLN A 108 -10.37 -19.79 -11.82
C GLN A 108 -10.69 -20.59 -10.54
N LEU A 109 -10.76 -19.92 -9.38
CA LEU A 109 -11.12 -20.54 -8.11
C LEU A 109 -12.60 -20.91 -8.01
N ASN A 110 -13.46 -20.31 -8.84
CA ASN A 110 -14.92 -20.50 -8.86
C ASN A 110 -15.58 -20.29 -7.48
N ILE A 111 -15.15 -19.27 -6.73
CA ILE A 111 -15.69 -18.92 -5.41
C ILE A 111 -16.56 -17.66 -5.56
N PRO A 112 -17.91 -17.76 -5.45
CA PRO A 112 -18.81 -16.63 -5.71
C PRO A 112 -18.55 -15.39 -4.84
N ARG A 113 -18.15 -15.58 -3.58
CA ARG A 113 -17.87 -14.48 -2.63
C ARG A 113 -16.68 -13.60 -3.06
N LEU A 114 -15.77 -14.11 -3.90
CA LEU A 114 -14.59 -13.35 -4.32
C LEU A 114 -14.94 -12.10 -5.12
N SER A 115 -16.03 -12.09 -5.89
CA SER A 115 -16.40 -10.90 -6.68
C SER A 115 -16.79 -9.72 -5.80
N GLU A 116 -17.54 -9.99 -4.73
CA GLU A 116 -17.93 -8.96 -3.76
C GLU A 116 -16.69 -8.43 -3.02
N VAL A 117 -15.84 -9.34 -2.52
CA VAL A 117 -14.61 -9.00 -1.80
C VAL A 117 -13.67 -8.16 -2.68
N TYR A 118 -13.42 -8.61 -3.92
CA TYR A 118 -12.52 -7.93 -4.83
C TYR A 118 -13.05 -6.54 -5.18
N VAL A 119 -14.32 -6.42 -5.62
CA VAL A 119 -14.90 -5.14 -6.00
C VAL A 119 -14.95 -4.16 -4.81
N ALA A 120 -15.36 -4.63 -3.63
CA ALA A 120 -15.43 -3.77 -2.44
C ALA A 120 -14.04 -3.22 -2.06
N SER A 121 -13.00 -4.04 -2.09
CA SER A 121 -11.64 -3.59 -1.80
C SER A 121 -11.08 -2.67 -2.89
N MET A 122 -11.30 -2.97 -4.17
CA MET A 122 -10.88 -2.08 -5.25
C MET A 122 -11.55 -0.71 -5.18
N MET A 123 -12.83 -0.65 -4.81
CA MET A 123 -13.54 0.62 -4.61
C MET A 123 -12.95 1.43 -3.46
N LYS A 124 -12.61 0.79 -2.34
CA LYS A 124 -11.98 1.46 -1.19
C LYS A 124 -10.57 1.97 -1.51
N LEU A 125 -9.77 1.18 -2.23
CA LEU A 125 -8.42 1.59 -2.68
C LEU A 125 -8.48 2.89 -3.49
N HIS A 126 -9.38 2.94 -4.49
CA HIS A 126 -9.56 4.13 -5.31
C HIS A 126 -10.21 5.29 -4.55
N PHE A 127 -11.08 5.00 -3.58
CA PHE A 127 -11.65 6.03 -2.71
C PHE A 127 -10.56 6.70 -1.86
N GLY A 128 -9.65 5.91 -1.26
CA GLY A 128 -8.50 6.44 -0.52
C GLY A 128 -7.61 7.32 -1.40
N GLN A 129 -7.22 6.83 -2.58
CA GLN A 129 -6.46 7.64 -3.55
C GLN A 129 -7.20 8.93 -3.94
N GLY A 130 -8.51 8.83 -4.19
CA GLY A 130 -9.34 9.97 -4.55
C GLY A 130 -9.44 11.04 -3.46
N LEU A 131 -9.43 10.66 -2.18
CA LEU A 131 -9.40 11.62 -1.07
C LEU A 131 -8.11 12.44 -1.08
N GLU A 132 -6.96 11.78 -1.24
CA GLU A 132 -5.65 12.44 -1.28
C GLU A 132 -5.56 13.43 -2.46
N LEU A 133 -5.95 13.00 -3.66
CA LEU A 133 -6.01 13.85 -4.85
C LEU A 133 -6.97 15.03 -4.65
N TYR A 134 -8.15 14.78 -4.08
CA TYR A 134 -9.13 15.83 -3.80
C TYR A 134 -8.56 16.88 -2.85
N TRP A 135 -7.93 16.46 -1.76
CA TRP A 135 -7.32 17.37 -0.79
C TRP A 135 -6.23 18.22 -1.42
N ARG A 136 -5.29 17.60 -2.14
CA ARG A 136 -4.21 18.25 -2.89
C ARG A 136 -4.76 19.32 -3.83
N ASP A 137 -5.68 18.93 -4.71
CA ASP A 137 -6.16 19.78 -5.80
C ASP A 137 -7.09 20.90 -5.31
N ASN A 138 -7.81 20.69 -4.21
CA ASN A 138 -8.69 21.69 -3.59
C ASN A 138 -8.05 22.45 -2.43
N LYS A 139 -6.75 22.20 -2.15
CA LYS A 139 -6.00 22.83 -1.05
C LYS A 139 -6.71 22.69 0.30
N LYS A 140 -7.32 21.54 0.54
CA LYS A 140 -8.05 21.22 1.77
C LYS A 140 -7.20 20.29 2.61
N CYS A 141 -6.57 20.85 3.63
CA CYS A 141 -5.78 20.08 4.60
C CYS A 141 -6.66 19.10 5.40
N PRO A 142 -6.23 17.83 5.55
CA PRO A 142 -6.66 16.82 6.51
C PRO A 142 -7.35 17.26 7.78
N THR A 143 -8.10 16.43 8.47
CA THR A 143 -7.87 16.21 9.92
C THR A 143 -6.94 15.01 10.11
N GLU A 144 -6.42 14.80 11.32
CA GLU A 144 -5.61 13.59 11.60
C GLU A 144 -6.47 12.33 11.37
N GLU A 145 -7.71 12.36 11.83
CA GLU A 145 -8.68 11.28 11.66
C GLU A 145 -8.99 11.02 10.18
N GLU A 146 -9.31 12.06 9.40
CA GLU A 146 -9.54 11.92 7.95
C GLU A 146 -8.31 11.34 7.24
N TYR A 147 -7.09 11.79 7.60
CA TYR A 147 -5.86 11.26 7.03
C TYR A 147 -5.74 9.75 7.31
N LEU A 148 -5.92 9.32 8.57
CA LEU A 148 -5.81 7.91 8.94
C LEU A 148 -6.84 7.04 8.24
N GLU A 149 -8.08 7.52 8.09
CA GLU A 149 -9.13 6.85 7.31
C GLU A 149 -8.73 6.67 5.85
N MET A 150 -8.17 7.72 5.22
CA MET A 150 -7.65 7.64 3.86
C MET A 150 -6.56 6.57 3.75
N VAL A 151 -5.61 6.53 4.69
CA VAL A 151 -4.52 5.54 4.68
C VAL A 151 -5.04 4.11 4.83
N VAL A 152 -6.04 3.90 5.69
CA VAL A 152 -6.71 2.60 5.82
C VAL A 152 -7.32 2.17 4.49
N CYS A 153 -7.91 3.10 3.74
CA CYS A 153 -8.47 2.85 2.42
C CYS A 153 -7.40 2.64 1.33
N LYS A 154 -6.34 3.46 1.26
CA LYS A 154 -5.32 3.46 0.20
C LYS A 154 -4.27 2.36 0.38
N THR A 155 -3.77 2.18 1.60
CA THR A 155 -2.62 1.30 1.88
C THR A 155 -3.02 0.06 2.67
N GLY A 156 -3.86 0.21 3.70
CA GLY A 156 -4.33 -0.90 4.54
C GLY A 156 -5.22 -1.90 3.78
N GLU A 157 -6.09 -1.40 2.90
CA GLU A 157 -7.07 -2.22 2.19
C GLU A 157 -6.44 -3.28 1.28
N LEU A 158 -5.28 -3.03 0.67
CA LEU A 158 -4.63 -4.03 -0.18
C LEU A 158 -4.14 -5.24 0.63
N PHE A 159 -3.65 -5.01 1.86
CA PHE A 159 -3.31 -6.11 2.77
C PHE A 159 -4.57 -6.88 3.19
N LYS A 160 -5.66 -6.16 3.53
CA LYS A 160 -6.95 -6.77 3.89
C LYS A 160 -7.58 -7.56 2.75
N LEU A 161 -7.41 -7.12 1.50
CA LEU A 161 -7.86 -7.87 0.33
C LEU A 161 -7.17 -9.24 0.26
N GLY A 162 -5.85 -9.29 0.45
CA GLY A 162 -5.11 -10.55 0.51
C GLY A 162 -5.65 -11.49 1.59
N VAL A 163 -5.86 -10.97 2.80
CA VAL A 163 -6.46 -11.71 3.93
C VAL A 163 -7.87 -12.20 3.58
N SER A 164 -8.69 -11.36 2.98
CA SER A 164 -10.09 -11.68 2.64
C SER A 164 -10.20 -12.72 1.52
N ILE A 165 -9.28 -12.70 0.55
CA ILE A 165 -9.17 -13.75 -0.47
C ILE A 165 -8.77 -15.07 0.20
N MET A 166 -7.76 -15.07 1.07
CA MET A 166 -7.33 -16.26 1.82
C MET A 166 -8.49 -16.83 2.66
N GLU A 167 -9.22 -15.98 3.38
CA GLU A 167 -10.41 -16.34 4.14
C GLU A 167 -11.46 -17.04 3.26
N CYS A 168 -11.78 -16.47 2.09
CA CYS A 168 -12.72 -17.05 1.14
C CYS A 168 -12.26 -18.42 0.62
N VAL A 169 -10.97 -18.56 0.29
CA VAL A 169 -10.41 -19.82 -0.17
C VAL A 169 -10.48 -20.87 0.93
N SER A 170 -9.98 -20.59 2.14
CA SER A 170 -10.00 -21.51 3.28
C SER A 170 -11.42 -22.02 3.59
N ILE A 171 -12.40 -21.12 3.65
CA ILE A 171 -13.80 -21.48 3.91
C ILE A 171 -14.34 -22.36 2.79
N ASN A 172 -14.08 -22.03 1.53
CA ASN A 172 -14.50 -22.84 0.39
C ASN A 172 -13.83 -24.22 0.35
N ARG A 173 -12.67 -24.38 0.99
CA ARG A 173 -11.99 -25.67 1.20
C ARG A 173 -12.43 -26.40 2.49
N GLY A 174 -13.46 -25.90 3.17
CA GLY A 174 -14.08 -26.56 4.33
C GLY A 174 -13.47 -26.21 5.68
N MET A 175 -12.61 -25.19 5.77
CA MET A 175 -12.08 -24.73 7.05
C MET A 175 -13.10 -23.87 7.81
N SER A 176 -13.25 -24.14 9.11
CA SER A 176 -13.92 -23.24 10.04
C SER A 176 -12.89 -22.27 10.61
N LEU A 177 -13.11 -20.98 10.42
CA LEU A 177 -12.23 -19.91 10.92
C LEU A 177 -12.90 -19.19 12.09
N ASP A 178 -12.08 -18.74 13.05
CA ASP A 178 -12.52 -17.92 14.16
C ASP A 178 -12.60 -16.46 13.70
N VAL A 179 -13.81 -15.90 13.75
CA VAL A 179 -14.08 -14.51 13.34
C VAL A 179 -13.25 -13.49 14.12
N HIS A 180 -12.94 -13.77 15.40
CA HIS A 180 -12.13 -12.85 16.21
C HIS A 180 -10.68 -12.81 15.72
N ILE A 181 -10.15 -13.94 15.23
CA ILE A 181 -8.81 -14.01 14.67
C ILE A 181 -8.77 -13.35 13.29
N THR A 182 -9.73 -13.64 12.41
CA THR A 182 -9.75 -13.05 11.06
C THR A 182 -9.92 -11.52 11.12
N GLU A 183 -10.78 -11.01 11.99
CA GLU A 183 -10.94 -9.56 12.20
C GLU A 183 -9.72 -8.95 12.90
N GLY A 184 -9.06 -9.68 13.80
CA GLY A 184 -7.78 -9.29 14.40
C GLY A 184 -6.68 -9.11 13.34
N ILE A 185 -6.56 -10.04 12.39
CA ILE A 185 -5.61 -9.94 11.27
C ILE A 185 -5.91 -8.71 10.40
N LYS A 186 -7.19 -8.43 10.10
CA LYS A 186 -7.59 -7.26 9.30
C LYS A 186 -7.26 -5.95 10.01
N LYS A 187 -7.52 -5.84 11.32
CA LYS A 187 -7.11 -4.67 12.12
C LYS A 187 -5.59 -4.51 12.17
N PHE A 188 -4.86 -5.62 12.25
CA PHE A 188 -3.40 -5.59 12.16
C PHE A 188 -2.93 -5.05 10.80
N CYS A 189 -3.61 -5.42 9.70
CA CYS A 189 -3.34 -4.86 8.37
C CYS A 189 -3.58 -3.34 8.31
N ASP A 190 -4.61 -2.83 9.00
CA ASP A 190 -4.86 -1.38 9.10
C ASP A 190 -3.73 -0.67 9.83
N ILE A 191 -3.26 -1.23 10.95
CA ILE A 191 -2.11 -0.68 11.72
C ILE A 191 -0.85 -0.67 10.86
N LEU A 192 -0.56 -1.76 10.15
CA LEU A 192 0.58 -1.82 9.23
C LEU A 192 0.44 -0.79 8.09
N GLY A 193 -0.75 -0.63 7.52
CA GLY A 193 -1.01 0.35 6.49
C GLY A 193 -0.70 1.77 6.97
N MET A 194 -1.20 2.12 8.16
CA MET A 194 -0.89 3.40 8.82
C MET A 194 0.61 3.58 9.07
N PHE A 195 1.28 2.57 9.62
CA PHE A 195 2.71 2.63 9.92
C PHE A 195 3.55 2.86 8.65
N TYR A 196 3.34 2.06 7.60
CA TYR A 196 4.15 2.19 6.38
C TYR A 196 3.85 3.45 5.58
N GLN A 197 2.61 3.94 5.61
CA GLN A 197 2.32 5.22 4.97
C GLN A 197 3.01 6.37 5.71
N ILE A 198 2.83 6.48 7.03
CA ILE A 198 3.50 7.53 7.83
C ILE A 198 5.02 7.42 7.71
N LYS A 199 5.55 6.19 7.63
CA LYS A 199 6.98 5.97 7.37
C LYS A 199 7.41 6.55 6.02
N ASN A 200 6.68 6.25 4.94
CA ASN A 200 7.00 6.79 3.60
C ASN A 200 6.95 8.32 3.60
N ASP A 201 5.94 8.91 4.24
CA ASP A 201 5.78 10.36 4.36
C ASP A 201 6.94 11.02 5.14
N VAL A 202 7.47 10.35 6.17
CA VAL A 202 8.65 10.81 6.91
C VAL A 202 9.90 10.65 6.06
N ASP A 203 10.09 9.50 5.42
CA ASP A 203 11.24 9.21 4.57
C ASP A 203 11.33 10.18 3.39
N ASP A 204 10.21 10.65 2.82
CA ASP A 204 10.19 11.68 1.76
C ASP A 204 10.82 13.01 2.22
N LEU A 205 10.64 13.38 3.49
CA LEU A 205 11.12 14.65 4.04
C LEU A 205 12.55 14.56 4.63
N VAL A 206 13.12 13.37 4.75
CA VAL A 206 14.49 13.18 5.23
C VAL A 206 15.39 12.93 4.03
N ASP A 207 16.52 13.64 3.91
CA ASP A 207 17.47 13.39 2.81
C ASP A 207 17.93 11.91 2.86
N GLY A 208 17.42 11.09 1.93
CA GLY A 208 17.79 9.70 1.75
C GLY A 208 18.59 9.46 0.46
N ASP A 209 19.43 8.42 0.47
CA ASP A 209 20.30 7.99 -0.66
C ASP A 209 19.64 6.91 -1.53
N ASP A 210 18.31 6.79 -1.45
CA ASP A 210 17.49 5.69 -1.96
C ASP A 210 16.90 5.94 -3.36
N GLY A 211 17.42 6.94 -4.07
CA GLY A 211 17.07 7.22 -5.45
C GLY A 211 15.64 7.73 -5.63
N ILE A 212 15.10 8.40 -4.61
CA ILE A 212 13.82 9.11 -4.62
C ILE A 212 14.10 10.63 -4.68
N GLU A 213 13.22 11.40 -5.33
CA GLU A 213 13.37 12.86 -5.34
C GLU A 213 13.13 13.42 -3.94
N PHE A 214 14.11 14.11 -3.35
CA PHE A 214 14.00 14.70 -2.01
C PHE A 214 12.77 15.63 -1.87
N ALA A 215 11.95 15.36 -0.85
CA ALA A 215 10.76 16.12 -0.47
C ALA A 215 9.77 16.30 -1.63
N HIS A 216 9.49 15.21 -2.35
CA HIS A 216 8.62 15.24 -3.52
C HIS A 216 7.19 15.66 -3.16
N ASP A 217 6.70 15.25 -1.99
CA ASP A 217 5.34 15.58 -1.51
C ASP A 217 5.11 17.10 -1.43
N LEU A 218 6.17 17.87 -1.12
CA LEU A 218 6.08 19.34 -1.09
C LEU A 218 5.83 19.95 -2.47
N LYS A 219 6.40 19.36 -3.52
CA LYS A 219 6.24 19.81 -4.91
C LYS A 219 4.86 19.45 -5.44
N GLU A 220 4.39 18.24 -5.14
CA GLU A 220 3.04 17.78 -5.48
C GLU A 220 1.95 18.56 -4.72
N GLY A 221 2.25 19.00 -3.49
CA GLY A 221 1.27 19.63 -2.62
C GLY A 221 0.48 18.63 -1.78
N LYS A 222 1.04 17.45 -1.53
CA LYS A 222 0.43 16.45 -0.66
C LYS A 222 0.44 16.90 0.79
N TYR A 223 -0.63 16.56 1.49
CA TYR A 223 -0.75 16.78 2.93
C TYR A 223 -0.30 15.53 3.68
N SER A 224 0.98 15.18 3.51
CA SER A 224 1.61 14.05 4.21
C SER A 224 1.51 14.23 5.73
N PHE A 225 1.56 13.13 6.50
CA PHE A 225 1.32 13.15 7.95
C PHE A 225 2.07 14.26 8.72
N PRO A 226 3.40 14.46 8.55
CA PRO A 226 4.12 15.55 9.20
C PRO A 226 3.66 16.95 8.75
N ILE A 227 3.31 17.12 7.48
CA ILE A 227 2.83 18.40 6.91
C ILE A 227 1.45 18.76 7.49
N GLN A 228 0.55 17.78 7.45
CA GLN A 228 -0.81 17.85 7.99
C GLN A 228 -0.78 18.26 9.47
N TYR A 229 0.06 17.61 10.28
CA TYR A 229 0.25 17.96 11.68
C TYR A 229 0.68 19.43 11.85
N CYS A 230 1.68 19.89 11.11
CA CYS A 230 2.16 21.26 11.20
C CYS A 230 1.09 22.29 10.83
N ILE A 231 0.31 22.04 9.78
CA ILE A 231 -0.75 22.96 9.36
C ILE A 231 -1.84 23.06 10.42
N ASN A 232 -2.36 21.93 10.90
CA ASN A 232 -3.49 21.92 11.81
C ASN A 232 -3.13 22.21 13.26
N MET A 233 -2.10 21.54 13.79
CA MET A 233 -1.76 21.60 15.21
C MET A 233 -0.86 22.79 15.54
N LYS A 234 -0.11 23.30 14.55
CA LYS A 234 0.76 24.48 14.72
C LYS A 234 0.25 25.72 13.98
N ASN A 235 -0.90 25.64 13.31
CA ASN A 235 -1.50 26.72 12.53
C ASN A 235 -0.52 27.31 11.49
N MET A 236 0.34 26.46 10.92
CA MET A 236 1.36 26.88 9.97
C MET A 236 0.77 27.07 8.57
N LYS A 237 1.35 28.01 7.83
CA LYS A 237 1.15 28.13 6.37
C LYS A 237 2.42 27.67 5.68
N LEU A 238 2.38 26.46 5.13
CA LEU A 238 3.50 25.87 4.39
C LEU A 238 3.32 26.12 2.89
N GLY A 239 4.39 26.50 2.20
CA GLY A 239 4.39 26.78 0.76
C GLY A 239 4.50 25.52 -0.09
N ILE A 240 3.48 24.65 -0.06
CA ILE A 240 3.45 23.39 -0.81
C ILE A 240 2.73 23.53 -2.17
N GLY A 241 2.93 22.57 -3.09
CA GLY A 241 2.24 22.47 -4.38
C GLY A 241 2.84 23.35 -5.49
N LYS A 242 4.09 23.78 -5.36
CA LYS A 242 4.81 24.52 -6.40
C LYS A 242 5.59 23.53 -7.28
N LYS A 243 5.15 23.33 -8.53
CA LYS A 243 5.76 22.35 -9.48
C LYS A 243 7.26 22.57 -9.70
N ASP A 244 7.67 23.83 -9.81
CA ASP A 244 9.05 24.26 -10.06
C ASP A 244 9.76 24.69 -8.77
N MET A 245 9.41 24.04 -7.64
CA MET A 245 10.08 24.25 -6.36
C MET A 245 11.51 23.72 -6.42
N SER A 246 12.48 24.59 -6.14
CA SER A 246 13.88 24.23 -6.06
C SER A 246 14.18 23.37 -4.82
N VAL A 247 15.26 22.59 -4.87
CA VAL A 247 15.75 21.81 -3.72
C VAL A 247 16.00 22.69 -2.49
N ASN A 248 16.47 23.92 -2.69
CA ASN A 248 16.69 24.87 -1.59
C ASN A 248 15.38 25.34 -0.95
N GLU A 249 14.35 25.63 -1.76
CA GLU A 249 13.01 25.97 -1.24
C GLU A 249 12.42 24.80 -0.45
N ARG A 250 12.53 23.56 -0.97
CA ARG A 250 12.11 22.35 -0.26
C ARG A 250 12.83 22.19 1.07
N ARG A 251 14.15 22.36 1.09
CA ARG A 251 14.98 22.25 2.30
C ARG A 251 14.55 23.24 3.38
N VAL A 252 14.22 24.48 3.00
CA VAL A 252 13.69 25.48 3.95
C VAL A 252 12.37 25.04 4.57
N ILE A 253 11.44 24.53 3.76
CA ILE A 253 10.14 24.05 4.24
C ILE A 253 10.30 22.81 5.13
N VAL A 254 11.17 21.87 4.76
CA VAL A 254 11.51 20.71 5.59
C VAL A 254 12.07 21.14 6.96
N THR A 255 12.97 22.13 7.00
CA THR A 255 13.46 22.68 8.28
C THR A 255 12.31 23.26 9.11
N GLN A 256 11.37 23.99 8.50
CA GLN A 256 10.19 24.51 9.22
C GLN A 256 9.32 23.38 9.80
N ILE A 257 9.09 22.30 9.04
CA ILE A 257 8.33 21.13 9.49
C ILE A 257 9.05 20.45 10.67
N ALA A 258 10.37 20.29 10.57
CA ALA A 258 11.19 19.68 11.61
C ALA A 258 11.18 20.51 12.90
N ASP A 259 11.40 21.84 12.82
CA ASP A 259 11.42 22.76 13.96
C ASP A 259 10.05 22.85 14.66
N ALA A 260 8.97 22.73 13.88
CA ALA A 260 7.61 22.66 14.40
C ALA A 260 7.27 21.30 15.04
N GLY A 261 8.14 20.30 14.90
CA GLY A 261 7.99 18.97 15.48
C GLY A 261 7.16 18.00 14.65
N GLY A 262 6.87 18.29 13.38
CA GLY A 262 6.05 17.40 12.52
C GLY A 262 6.70 16.03 12.29
N ILE A 263 8.01 16.01 12.02
CA ILE A 263 8.77 14.75 11.87
C ILE A 263 8.79 13.97 13.20
N ARG A 264 9.09 14.64 14.31
CA ARG A 264 9.13 14.00 15.64
C ARG A 264 7.79 13.41 16.03
N TYR A 265 6.70 14.17 15.82
CA TYR A 265 5.34 13.68 16.09
C TYR A 265 5.00 12.44 15.27
N SER A 266 5.38 12.43 13.98
CA SER A 266 5.16 11.28 13.10
C SER A 266 5.90 10.03 13.58
N GLN A 267 7.15 10.19 14.01
CA GLN A 267 7.95 9.10 14.59
C GLN A 267 7.37 8.57 15.91
N GLU A 268 6.91 9.47 16.79
CA GLU A 268 6.21 9.10 18.03
C GLU A 268 4.89 8.35 17.73
N TYR A 269 4.16 8.78 16.69
CA TYR A 269 2.93 8.11 16.24
C TYR A 269 3.23 6.69 15.74
N MET A 270 4.26 6.53 14.92
CA MET A 270 4.72 5.22 14.45
C MET A 270 5.09 4.28 15.61
N PHE A 271 5.77 4.80 16.64
CA PHE A 271 6.08 4.01 17.84
C PHE A 271 4.82 3.55 18.59
N ARG A 272 3.78 4.40 18.68
CA ARG A 272 2.48 3.99 19.24
C ARG A 272 1.83 2.88 18.40
N LEU A 273 1.82 3.01 17.08
CA LEU A 273 1.29 1.99 16.18
C LEU A 273 2.00 0.64 16.34
N GLN A 274 3.33 0.62 16.55
CA GLN A 274 4.06 -0.61 16.86
C GLN A 274 3.58 -1.25 18.18
N GLY A 275 3.35 -0.44 19.22
CA GLY A 275 2.81 -0.90 20.50
C GLY A 275 1.38 -1.45 20.37
N ASP A 276 0.53 -0.79 19.59
CA ASP A 276 -0.84 -1.21 19.31
C ASP A 276 -0.86 -2.53 18.52
N ALA A 277 0.01 -2.66 17.51
CA ALA A 277 0.19 -3.89 16.75
C ALA A 277 0.60 -5.06 17.66
N GLN A 278 1.58 -4.86 18.53
CA GLN A 278 2.01 -5.90 19.47
C GLN A 278 0.89 -6.28 20.43
N THR A 279 0.18 -5.30 21.00
CA THR A 279 -0.94 -5.54 21.92
C THR A 279 -2.05 -6.35 21.26
N LEU A 280 -2.42 -5.98 20.02
CA LEU A 280 -3.41 -6.69 19.23
C LEU A 280 -2.98 -8.13 18.96
N LEU A 281 -1.74 -8.35 18.51
CA LEU A 281 -1.21 -9.69 18.22
C LEU A 281 -1.18 -10.59 19.46
N HIS A 282 -0.77 -10.07 20.63
CA HIS A 282 -0.82 -10.82 21.88
C HIS A 282 -2.25 -11.16 22.29
N SER A 283 -3.21 -10.24 22.11
CA SER A 283 -4.62 -10.50 22.40
C SER A 283 -5.16 -11.65 21.54
N MET A 284 -4.78 -11.72 20.26
CA MET A 284 -5.19 -12.79 19.34
C MET A 284 -4.65 -14.15 19.77
N ALA A 285 -3.37 -14.23 20.17
CA ALA A 285 -2.80 -15.46 20.72
C ALA A 285 -3.51 -15.90 22.00
N SER A 286 -3.85 -14.97 22.90
CA SER A 286 -4.56 -15.31 24.15
C SER A 286 -5.98 -15.83 23.95
N LEU A 287 -6.63 -15.42 22.86
CA LEU A 287 -7.99 -15.84 22.51
C LEU A 287 -8.02 -17.15 21.71
N SER A 288 -6.90 -17.54 21.10
CA SER A 288 -6.83 -18.73 20.26
C SER A 288 -6.28 -19.93 21.03
N SER A 289 -6.89 -21.10 20.84
CA SER A 289 -6.28 -22.39 21.21
C SER A 289 -5.48 -23.02 20.05
N SER A 290 -5.33 -22.29 18.94
CA SER A 290 -4.70 -22.79 17.72
C SER A 290 -3.19 -22.58 17.74
N ALA A 291 -2.42 -23.68 17.78
CA ALA A 291 -0.96 -23.64 17.64
C ALA A 291 -0.49 -22.92 16.35
N LYS A 292 -1.30 -22.98 15.29
CA LYS A 292 -1.07 -22.25 14.03
C LYS A 292 -1.20 -20.73 14.21
N CYS A 293 -2.17 -20.29 15.02
CA CYS A 293 -2.32 -18.87 15.36
C CYS A 293 -1.13 -18.38 16.19
N ASP A 294 -0.67 -19.17 17.16
CA ASP A 294 0.50 -18.82 17.98
C ASP A 294 1.78 -18.69 17.15
N GLU A 295 2.00 -19.60 16.20
CA GLU A 295 3.15 -19.51 15.29
C GLU A 295 3.07 -18.26 14.40
N MET A 296 1.89 -17.97 13.84
CA MET A 296 1.63 -16.76 13.07
C MET A 296 1.95 -15.50 13.89
N VAL A 297 1.39 -15.38 15.10
CA VAL A 297 1.60 -14.24 15.98
C VAL A 297 3.09 -14.06 16.30
N LYS A 298 3.81 -15.13 16.63
CA LYS A 298 5.27 -15.05 16.88
C LYS A 298 6.05 -14.49 15.69
N LYS A 299 5.72 -14.91 14.46
CA LYS A 299 6.38 -14.38 13.25
C LYS A 299 6.02 -12.92 13.01
N LEU A 300 4.75 -12.54 13.18
CA LEU A 300 4.29 -11.16 13.01
C LEU A 300 4.91 -10.21 14.04
N VAL A 301 5.01 -10.61 15.31
CA VAL A 301 5.71 -9.84 16.34
C VAL A 301 7.18 -9.63 15.96
N SER A 302 7.88 -10.68 15.49
CA SER A 302 9.26 -10.52 15.01
C SER A 302 9.40 -9.57 13.82
N ILE A 303 8.37 -9.42 12.99
CA ILE A 303 8.37 -8.47 11.87
C ILE A 303 8.22 -7.05 12.42
N VAL A 304 7.23 -6.83 13.28
CA VAL A 304 6.97 -5.50 13.88
C VAL A 304 8.14 -4.99 14.72
N SER A 305 8.89 -5.88 15.38
CA SER A 305 10.03 -5.49 16.22
C SER A 305 11.34 -5.22 15.46
N LYS A 306 11.39 -5.44 14.13
CA LYS A 306 12.62 -5.26 13.32
C LYS A 306 12.68 -3.93 12.56
N ASP A 307 11.55 -3.24 12.43
CA ASP A 307 11.39 -1.94 11.77
C ASP A 307 11.29 -0.81 12.82
#